data_AF-A0A2V7HTU0-F1
#
_entry.id   AF-A0A2V7HTU0-F1
#
_cell.length_a   1.000
_cell.length_b   1.000
_cell.length_c   1.000
_cell.angle_alpha   90.00
_cell.angle_beta   90.00
_cell.angle_gamma   90.00
#
_symmetry.space_group_name_H-M   'P 1'
#
loop_
_entity.id
_entity.type
_entity.pdbx_description
1 polymer ?
#
loop_
_entity_poly.entity_id
_entity_poly.type
_entity_poly.pdbx_seq_one_letter_code
_entity_poly.pdbx_strand_id
1 'polypeptide(L)'
;EQKRWLLDGVTSSTATWKVVVTSVSLSIPTGKPNARDSWTGVSAFGLPVDGAGFVTERDAILDRFRKHGVKNLVFVAADVHHAELIRHHPTPEWSFHEFVAG
;
A
#
# COMPACT_ATOMS: atom_id res chain seq x y z
N GLU A 1 5.53 1.21 -17.36
CA GLU A 1 6.90 0.72 -17.14
C GLU A 1 7.20 0.47 -15.66
N GLN A 2 7.09 1.49 -14.81
CA GLN A 2 7.38 1.42 -13.36
C GLN A 2 6.62 0.30 -12.63
N LYS A 3 5.31 0.14 -12.88
CA LYS A 3 4.51 -0.96 -12.30
C LYS A 3 5.15 -2.32 -12.56
N ARG A 4 5.46 -2.62 -13.82
CA ARG A 4 6.05 -3.92 -14.21
C ARG A 4 7.39 -4.13 -13.50
N TRP A 5 8.26 -3.12 -13.50
CA TRP A 5 9.53 -3.18 -12.79
C TRP A 5 9.36 -3.50 -11.30
N LEU A 6 8.40 -2.86 -10.61
CA LEU A 6 8.11 -3.11 -9.20
C LEU A 6 7.60 -4.55 -8.99
N LEU A 7 6.64 -4.97 -9.82
CA LEU A 7 6.06 -6.32 -9.73
C LEU A 7 7.12 -7.39 -9.93
N ASP A 8 7.92 -7.28 -10.98
CA ASP A 8 8.95 -8.26 -11.31
C ASP A 8 10.05 -8.27 -10.25
N GLY A 9 10.51 -7.09 -9.78
CA GLY A 9 11.55 -6.97 -8.77
C GLY A 9 11.14 -7.54 -7.41
N VAL A 10 9.93 -7.24 -6.93
CA VAL A 10 9.47 -7.72 -5.61
C VAL A 10 9.14 -9.21 -5.65
N THR A 11 8.50 -9.70 -6.73
CA THR A 11 8.08 -11.10 -6.83
C THR A 11 9.23 -12.07 -7.09
N SER A 12 10.31 -11.62 -7.74
CA SER A 12 11.51 -12.44 -7.97
C SER A 12 12.58 -12.33 -6.87
N SER A 13 12.43 -11.39 -5.93
CA SER A 13 13.46 -11.13 -4.91
C SER A 13 13.59 -12.25 -3.87
N THR A 14 14.82 -12.74 -3.71
CA THR A 14 15.22 -13.71 -2.68
C THR A 14 15.62 -13.06 -1.35
N ALA A 15 15.60 -11.72 -1.26
CA ALA A 15 15.97 -11.01 -0.04
C ALA A 15 15.04 -11.37 1.13
N THR A 16 15.59 -11.40 2.35
CA THR A 16 14.79 -11.68 3.56
C THR A 16 13.68 -10.65 3.75
N TRP A 17 13.95 -9.37 3.50
CA TRP A 17 12.99 -8.27 3.60
C TRP A 17 12.79 -7.60 2.24
N LYS A 18 11.55 -7.20 1.96
CA LYS A 18 11.20 -6.38 0.80
C LYS A 18 10.66 -5.05 1.32
N VAL A 19 11.36 -3.97 1.02
CA VAL A 19 10.97 -2.62 1.44
C VAL A 19 10.56 -1.84 0.21
N VAL A 20 9.31 -1.35 0.18
CA VAL A 20 8.76 -0.52 -0.89
C VAL A 20 8.52 0.88 -0.33
N VAL A 21 9.20 1.87 -0.89
CA VAL A 21 9.04 3.27 -0.48
C VAL A 21 8.05 3.95 -1.42
N THR A 22 7.10 4.68 -0.85
CA THR A 22 6.11 5.45 -1.60
C THR A 22 5.88 6.81 -0.95
N SER A 23 5.47 7.81 -1.73
CA SER A 23 5.28 9.17 -1.23
C SER A 23 4.04 9.33 -0.36
N VAL A 24 2.99 8.53 -0.60
CA VAL A 24 1.68 8.67 0.05
C VAL A 24 1.23 7.35 0.67
N SER A 25 0.37 7.42 1.70
CA SER A 25 -0.05 6.24 2.47
C SER A 25 -0.89 5.25 1.65
N LEU A 26 -0.77 3.96 2.01
CA LEU A 26 -1.58 2.84 1.54
C LEU A 26 -2.99 2.82 2.12
N SER A 27 -3.17 3.36 3.33
CA SER A 27 -4.37 3.16 4.15
C SER A 27 -4.96 4.44 4.72
N ILE A 28 -4.17 5.50 4.91
CA ILE A 28 -4.62 6.77 5.47
C ILE A 28 -5.08 7.68 4.32
N PRO A 29 -6.35 8.13 4.30
CA PRO A 29 -6.85 8.96 3.24
C PRO A 29 -6.38 10.40 3.35
N THR A 30 -5.62 10.86 2.36
CA THR A 30 -5.16 12.24 2.20
C THR A 30 -5.96 12.98 1.11
N GLY A 31 -5.66 14.25 0.87
CA GLY A 31 -6.37 15.05 -0.13
C GLY A 31 -7.84 15.36 0.23
N LYS A 32 -8.57 15.96 -0.72
CA LYS A 32 -9.99 16.30 -0.53
C LYS A 32 -10.87 15.06 -0.76
N PRO A 33 -12.06 14.96 -0.16
CA PRO A 33 -12.96 13.82 -0.37
C PRO A 33 -13.24 13.45 -1.83
N ASN A 34 -13.30 14.44 -2.73
CA ASN A 34 -13.53 14.27 -4.16
C ASN A 34 -12.24 14.25 -5.01
N ALA A 35 -11.07 14.31 -4.38
CA ALA A 35 -9.76 14.34 -5.03
C ALA A 35 -8.72 13.72 -4.07
N ARG A 36 -8.92 12.44 -3.75
CA ARG A 36 -8.00 11.65 -2.91
C ARG A 36 -6.71 11.40 -3.69
N ASP A 37 -5.57 11.65 -3.05
CA ASP A 37 -4.23 11.48 -3.58
C ASP A 37 -3.40 10.41 -2.83
N SER A 38 -4.01 9.70 -1.88
CA SER A 38 -3.48 8.47 -1.28
C SER A 38 -3.75 7.24 -2.15
N TRP A 39 -3.07 6.13 -1.85
CA TRP A 39 -3.40 4.84 -2.48
C TRP A 39 -4.74 4.26 -2.01
N THR A 40 -5.27 4.71 -0.88
CA THR A 40 -6.56 4.23 -0.38
C THR A 40 -7.74 4.95 -1.03
N GLY A 41 -8.82 4.20 -1.27
CA GLY A 41 -10.11 4.70 -1.75
C GLY A 41 -11.16 4.79 -0.64
N VAL A 42 -10.76 4.85 0.63
CA VAL A 42 -11.68 4.97 1.77
C VAL A 42 -11.75 6.41 2.28
N SER A 43 -12.84 6.77 2.93
CA SER A 43 -12.98 8.03 3.66
C SER A 43 -12.25 7.97 5.00
N ALA A 44 -12.12 9.13 5.67
CA ALA A 44 -11.57 9.20 7.03
C ALA A 44 -12.34 8.36 8.07
N PHE A 45 -13.58 7.94 7.74
CA PHE A 45 -14.40 7.05 8.57
C PHE A 45 -14.28 5.57 8.16
N GLY A 46 -13.37 5.23 7.25
CA GLY A 46 -13.16 3.86 6.77
C GLY A 46 -14.20 3.35 5.76
N LEU A 47 -15.10 4.23 5.28
CA LEU A 47 -16.10 3.85 4.27
C LEU A 47 -15.52 3.93 2.85
N PRO A 48 -15.78 2.95 1.96
CA PRO A 48 -15.38 3.02 0.56
C PRO A 48 -15.95 4.26 -0.14
N VAL A 49 -15.16 4.87 -1.02
CA VAL A 49 -15.55 5.98 -1.88
C VAL A 49 -15.22 5.61 -3.31
N ASP A 50 -16.25 5.50 -4.15
CA ASP A 50 -16.09 5.11 -5.55
C ASP A 50 -15.23 6.12 -6.33
N GLY A 51 -14.28 5.60 -7.10
CA GLY A 51 -13.38 6.41 -7.93
C GLY A 51 -12.35 7.23 -7.15
N ALA A 52 -12.18 7.00 -5.85
CA ALA A 52 -11.22 7.73 -5.02
C ALA A 52 -9.86 7.02 -4.93
N GLY A 53 -8.80 7.83 -4.92
CA GLY A 53 -7.42 7.40 -4.69
C GLY A 53 -6.90 6.47 -5.77
N PHE A 54 -5.77 5.84 -5.50
CA PHE A 54 -5.14 4.89 -6.43
C PHE A 54 -5.50 3.43 -6.12
N VAL A 55 -6.71 3.18 -5.61
CA VAL A 55 -7.13 1.89 -5.02
C VAL A 55 -7.06 0.72 -6.00
N THR A 56 -7.47 0.92 -7.25
CA THR A 56 -7.42 -0.12 -8.30
C THR A 56 -5.99 -0.57 -8.56
N GLU A 57 -5.04 0.38 -8.60
CA GLU A 57 -3.63 0.10 -8.84
C GLU A 57 -2.99 -0.55 -7.62
N ARG A 58 -3.27 -0.02 -6.42
CA ARG A 58 -2.83 -0.59 -5.13
C ARG A 58 -3.25 -2.06 -5.02
N ASP A 59 -4.53 -2.34 -5.24
CA ASP A 59 -5.09 -3.68 -5.05
C ASP A 59 -4.54 -4.66 -6.09
N ALA A 60 -4.32 -4.22 -7.34
CA ALA A 60 -3.65 -5.04 -8.36
C ALA A 60 -2.20 -5.39 -7.97
N ILE A 61 -1.46 -4.45 -7.37
CA ILE A 61 -0.09 -4.69 -6.88
C ILE A 61 -0.10 -5.67 -5.71
N LEU A 62 -0.93 -5.41 -4.69
CA LEU A 62 -1.03 -6.26 -3.50
C LEU A 62 -1.52 -7.67 -3.84
N ASP A 63 -2.48 -7.80 -4.76
CA ASP A 63 -2.93 -9.11 -5.25
C ASP A 63 -1.80 -9.87 -5.95
N ARG A 64 -0.99 -9.20 -6.78
CA ARG A 64 0.16 -9.83 -7.44
C ARG A 64 1.19 -10.32 -6.40
N PHE A 65 1.51 -9.50 -5.40
CA PHE A 65 2.43 -9.86 -4.32
C PHE A 65 1.92 -11.06 -3.51
N ARG A 66 0.65 -11.04 -3.13
CA ARG A 66 0.00 -12.14 -2.41
C ARG A 66 0.03 -13.44 -3.22
N LYS A 67 -0.36 -13.40 -4.49
CA LYS A 67 -0.38 -14.57 -5.39
C LYS A 67 1.01 -15.18 -5.63
N HIS A 68 2.07 -14.39 -5.52
CA HIS A 68 3.46 -14.86 -5.63
C HIS A 68 4.09 -15.19 -4.28
N GLY A 69 3.29 -15.20 -3.19
CA GLY A 69 3.76 -15.59 -1.87
C GLY A 69 4.81 -14.66 -1.28
N VAL A 70 4.77 -13.36 -1.63
CA VAL A 70 5.69 -12.35 -1.06
C VAL A 70 5.49 -12.29 0.46
N LYS A 71 6.59 -12.43 1.20
CA LYS A 71 6.64 -12.35 2.68
C LYS A 71 7.60 -11.25 3.11
N ASN A 72 7.52 -10.85 4.39
CA ASN A 72 8.39 -9.84 4.99
C ASN A 72 8.37 -8.52 4.20
N LEU A 73 7.17 -8.11 3.81
CA LEU A 73 6.93 -6.90 3.04
C LEU A 73 6.65 -5.73 3.98
N VAL A 74 7.37 -4.63 3.75
CA VAL A 74 7.17 -3.36 4.44
C VAL A 74 6.99 -2.27 3.39
N PHE A 75 5.92 -1.50 3.51
CA PHE A 75 5.81 -0.20 2.86
C PHE A 75 6.29 0.90 3.80
N VAL A 76 7.02 1.87 3.27
CA VAL A 76 7.39 3.09 3.99
C VAL A 76 6.75 4.26 3.26
N ALA A 77 5.94 5.03 3.98
CA ALA A 77 5.18 6.17 3.46
C ALA A 77 5.33 7.40 4.37
N ALA A 78 5.01 8.57 3.83
CA ALA A 78 5.01 9.84 4.54
C ALA A 78 3.70 10.60 4.26
N ASP A 79 3.76 11.93 4.16
CA ASP A 79 2.68 12.86 3.76
C ASP A 79 1.60 13.15 4.83
N VAL A 80 1.38 12.25 5.78
CA VAL A 80 0.26 12.37 6.75
C VAL A 80 0.57 13.20 8.01
N HIS A 81 1.80 13.70 8.17
CA HIS A 81 2.25 14.57 9.27
C HIS A 81 2.15 13.94 10.68
N HIS A 82 2.31 12.62 10.75
CA HIS A 82 2.43 11.88 12.01
C HIS A 82 3.08 10.51 11.78
N ALA A 83 3.49 9.87 12.88
CA ALA A 83 4.04 8.52 12.84
C ALA A 83 2.97 7.47 13.17
N GLU A 84 2.86 6.43 12.35
CA GLU A 84 1.98 5.29 12.57
C GLU A 84 2.61 4.00 12.06
N LEU A 85 2.35 2.87 12.74
CA LEU A 85 2.68 1.53 12.26
C LEU A 85 1.39 0.74 12.07
N ILE A 86 1.11 0.38 10.81
CA ILE A 86 -0.13 -0.29 10.44
C ILE A 86 0.18 -1.70 9.97
N ARG A 87 -0.47 -2.69 10.60
CA ARG A 87 -0.47 -4.07 10.11
C ARG A 87 -1.66 -4.28 9.18
N HIS A 88 -1.37 -4.56 7.92
CA HIS A 88 -2.36 -4.93 6.93
C HIS A 88 -2.58 -6.44 6.94
N HIS A 89 -3.83 -6.88 7.00
CA HIS A 89 -4.19 -8.31 7.00
C HIS A 89 -5.43 -8.58 6.12
N PRO A 90 -5.33 -8.39 4.80
CA PRO A 90 -6.48 -8.47 3.90
C PRO A 90 -7.02 -9.90 3.69
N THR A 91 -6.22 -10.92 4.02
CA THR A 91 -6.64 -12.33 4.02
C THR A 91 -5.99 -13.06 5.20
N PRO A 92 -6.60 -14.15 5.73
CA PRO A 92 -6.03 -14.89 6.86
C PRO A 92 -4.58 -15.36 6.68
N GLU A 93 -4.17 -15.63 5.43
CA GLU A 93 -2.86 -16.19 5.12
C GLU A 93 -1.79 -15.15 4.78
N TRP A 94 -2.15 -13.86 4.74
CA TRP A 94 -1.25 -12.82 4.23
C TRP A 94 -1.33 -11.54 5.04
N SER A 95 -0.18 -11.08 5.52
CA SER A 95 -0.05 -9.78 6.17
C SER A 95 1.25 -9.11 5.76
N PHE A 96 1.24 -7.78 5.82
CA PHE A 96 2.39 -6.92 5.59
C PHE A 96 2.26 -5.68 6.47
N HIS A 97 3.31 -4.86 6.54
CA HIS A 97 3.30 -3.66 7.37
C HIS A 97 3.47 -2.40 6.53
N GLU A 98 2.89 -1.32 7.01
CA GLU A 98 3.09 0.03 6.52
C GLU A 98 3.64 0.87 7.67
N PHE A 99 4.80 1.49 7.42
CA PHE A 99 5.48 2.38 8.33
C PHE A 99 5.25 3.78 7.80
N VAL A 100 4.54 4.58 8.57
CA VAL A 100 4.20 5.95 8.23
C VAL A 100 5.04 6.87 9.10
N ALA A 101 5.76 7.80 8.47
CA ALA A 101 6.64 8.72 9.17
C ALA A 101 6.59 10.12 8.55
N GLY A 102 6.75 11.13 9.41
CA GLY A 102 6.71 12.54 9.03
C GLY A 102 5.37 13.14 9.35
#